data_AF-A0A7C7H6L9-F1
#
_entry.id   AF-A0A7C7H6L9-F1
#
_cell.length_a   1.000
_cell.length_b   1.000
_cell.length_c   1.000
_cell.angle_alpha   90.00
_cell.angle_beta   90.00
_cell.angle_gamma   90.00
#
_symmetry.space_group_name_H-M   'P 1'
#
loop_
_entity.id
_entity.type
_entity.pdbx_description
1 polymer ?
#
loop_
_entity_poly.entity_id
_entity_poly.type
_entity_poly.pdbx_seq_one_letter_code
_entity_poly.pdbx_strand_id
1 'polypeptide(L)'
;MRSDENNLTTEAEKMSSIKRWSLIGIAVFCLLIFTVTGPMTDVLTKAFSAGPPVEATVEMPSGTVDITLNDYRIAASQKKWSEQTLGRRLYNDDSTESVLAYATLIKLANEMKIQIADAQLQELLVGFASQGRDAYRNFYRSQGFASALQFESQVRQSLRVSAVVELLSTAAVPAEQDILDVWAESYQEMSVQ
;
A
#
# COMPACT_ATOMS: atom_id res chain seq x y z
N MET A 1 73.94 25.85 22.90
CA MET A 1 72.72 26.55 22.44
C MET A 1 72.44 26.02 21.04
N ARG A 2 71.72 24.90 20.89
CA ARG A 2 70.26 24.68 20.90
C ARG A 2 69.52 25.49 19.82
N SER A 3 68.74 24.72 19.05
CA SER A 3 67.59 25.08 18.20
C SER A 3 67.80 25.23 16.69
N ASP A 4 67.44 24.15 15.97
CA ASP A 4 66.29 24.05 15.04
C ASP A 4 66.69 23.24 13.79
N GLU A 5 66.36 21.95 13.73
CA GLU A 5 65.08 21.38 13.24
C GLU A 5 64.69 21.85 11.82
N ASN A 6 64.36 20.84 11.01
CA ASN A 6 63.62 20.88 9.74
C ASN A 6 64.45 20.91 8.44
N ASN A 7 64.63 19.73 7.84
CA ASN A 7 63.99 19.41 6.55
C ASN A 7 64.32 17.98 6.12
N LEU A 8 63.65 17.00 6.74
CA LEU A 8 63.38 15.71 6.12
C LEU A 8 62.13 15.89 5.25
N THR A 9 62.30 16.45 4.04
CA THR A 9 61.28 16.33 3.00
C THR A 9 61.72 15.23 2.06
N THR A 10 61.28 14.03 2.42
CA THR A 10 61.08 12.87 1.55
C THR A 10 60.56 13.36 0.20
N GLU A 11 61.35 13.19 -0.85
CA GLU A 11 60.92 13.39 -2.24
C GLU A 11 59.84 12.35 -2.55
N ALA A 12 58.60 12.65 -2.16
CA ALA A 12 57.42 12.00 -2.69
C ALA A 12 57.31 12.44 -4.15
N GLU A 13 57.83 11.59 -5.04
CA GLU A 13 57.68 11.68 -6.48
C GLU A 13 56.22 12.05 -6.80
N LYS A 14 56.03 13.30 -7.23
CA LYS A 14 54.72 13.91 -7.43
C LYS A 14 54.09 13.25 -8.66
N MET A 15 53.39 12.14 -8.44
CA MET A 15 52.70 11.43 -9.52
C MET A 15 51.69 12.40 -10.17
N SER A 16 51.88 12.69 -11.45
CA SER A 16 51.03 13.58 -12.24
C SER A 16 49.55 13.26 -12.05
N SER A 17 48.70 14.29 -11.86
CA SER A 17 47.27 14.16 -11.60
C SER A 17 46.57 13.20 -12.58
N ILE A 18 47.03 13.12 -13.82
CA ILE A 18 46.48 12.24 -14.86
C ILE A 18 46.70 10.76 -14.53
N LYS A 19 47.88 10.39 -14.01
CA LYS A 19 48.15 9.01 -13.55
C LYS A 19 47.31 8.66 -12.32
N ARG A 20 47.07 9.63 -11.43
CA ARG A 20 46.22 9.45 -10.24
C ARG A 20 44.76 9.20 -10.61
N TRP A 21 44.22 9.95 -11.58
CA TRP A 21 42.88 9.73 -12.12
C TRP A 21 42.75 8.42 -12.91
N SER A 22 43.78 8.04 -13.67
CA SER A 22 43.83 6.75 -14.37
C SER A 22 43.85 5.58 -13.39
N LEU A 23 44.61 5.68 -12.29
CA LEU A 23 44.69 4.65 -11.26
C LEU A 23 43.38 4.51 -10.49
N ILE A 24 42.68 5.62 -10.21
CA ILE A 24 41.32 5.61 -9.63
C ILE A 24 40.34 4.95 -10.60
N GLY A 25 40.40 5.27 -11.90
CA GLY A 25 39.56 4.64 -12.92
C GLY A 25 39.78 3.13 -13.02
N ILE A 26 41.03 2.68 -12.98
CA ILE A 26 41.39 1.25 -12.97
C ILE A 26 40.92 0.58 -11.68
N ALA A 27 41.08 1.23 -10.52
CA ALA A 27 40.61 0.68 -9.25
C ALA A 27 39.09 0.50 -9.25
N VAL A 28 38.32 1.49 -9.74
CA VAL A 28 36.86 1.40 -9.87
C VAL A 28 36.46 0.34 -10.89
N PHE A 29 37.17 0.23 -12.01
CA PHE A 29 36.94 -0.80 -13.02
C PHE A 29 37.22 -2.19 -12.48
N CYS A 30 38.35 -2.41 -11.80
CA CYS A 30 38.65 -3.67 -11.12
C CYS A 30 37.60 -4.00 -10.05
N LEU A 31 37.11 -3.00 -9.30
CA LEU A 31 36.06 -3.20 -8.31
C LEU A 31 34.73 -3.60 -8.98
N LEU A 32 34.36 -2.99 -10.11
CA LEU A 32 33.17 -3.33 -10.89
C LEU A 32 33.22 -4.73 -11.53
N ILE A 33 34.38 -5.18 -12.00
CA ILE A 33 34.49 -6.51 -12.60
C ILE A 33 34.51 -7.59 -11.52
N PHE A 34 35.17 -7.35 -10.37
CA PHE A 34 35.21 -8.30 -9.25
C PHE A 34 33.91 -8.33 -8.42
N THR A 35 33.10 -7.25 -8.41
CA THR A 35 31.76 -7.28 -7.78
C THR A 35 30.72 -8.03 -8.59
N VAL A 36 30.99 -8.39 -9.85
CA VAL A 36 30.20 -9.37 -10.61
C VAL A 36 30.83 -10.77 -10.42
N THR A 37 31.04 -11.16 -9.17
CA THR A 37 31.33 -12.55 -8.84
C THR A 37 30.00 -13.30 -8.77
N GLY A 38 29.80 -14.23 -9.71
CA GLY A 38 28.61 -15.09 -9.86
C GLY A 38 27.94 -15.61 -8.56
N PRO A 39 28.68 -15.93 -7.48
CA PRO A 39 28.07 -16.36 -6.22
C PRO A 39 27.26 -15.27 -5.51
N MET A 40 27.65 -13.99 -5.59
CA MET A 40 26.90 -12.89 -4.95
C MET A 40 25.61 -12.60 -5.70
N THR A 41 25.63 -12.68 -7.04
CA THR A 41 24.41 -12.63 -7.83
C THR A 41 23.47 -13.78 -7.49
N ASP A 42 23.97 -15.00 -7.26
CA ASP A 42 23.15 -16.18 -6.89
C ASP A 42 22.51 -16.07 -5.50
N VAL A 43 23.18 -15.44 -4.53
CA VAL A 43 22.61 -15.18 -3.20
C VAL A 43 21.56 -14.06 -3.28
N LEU A 44 21.81 -13.03 -4.08
CA LEU A 44 20.83 -11.99 -4.37
C LEU A 44 19.62 -12.56 -5.13
N THR A 45 19.79 -13.30 -6.22
CA THR A 45 18.67 -13.94 -6.92
C THR A 45 17.96 -14.96 -6.06
N LYS A 46 18.63 -15.72 -5.18
CA LYS A 46 17.94 -16.62 -4.24
C LYS A 46 17.15 -15.88 -3.15
N ALA A 47 17.67 -14.78 -2.63
CA ALA A 47 16.96 -13.93 -1.68
C ALA A 47 15.76 -13.21 -2.33
N PHE A 48 15.85 -12.93 -3.63
CA PHE A 48 14.78 -12.33 -4.44
C PHE A 48 13.90 -13.37 -5.19
N SER A 49 14.21 -14.67 -5.13
CA SER A 49 13.42 -15.74 -5.77
C SER A 49 12.43 -16.40 -4.82
N ALA A 50 12.50 -16.12 -3.52
CA ALA A 50 11.34 -16.31 -2.67
C ALA A 50 10.29 -15.31 -3.16
N GLY A 51 9.16 -15.81 -3.67
CA GLY A 51 8.06 -14.95 -4.13
C GLY A 51 7.67 -13.90 -3.09
N PRO A 52 6.89 -12.88 -3.48
CA PRO A 52 6.47 -11.84 -2.53
C PRO A 52 5.89 -12.49 -1.27
N PRO A 53 6.28 -12.03 -0.07
CA PRO A 53 5.82 -12.63 1.17
C PRO A 53 4.29 -12.67 1.20
N VAL A 54 3.75 -13.85 1.48
CA VAL A 54 2.31 -14.13 1.55
C VAL A 54 1.87 -13.96 3.00
N GLU A 55 0.87 -13.09 3.21
CA GLU A 55 0.30 -12.82 4.53
C GLU A 55 -0.89 -13.74 4.83
N ALA A 56 -1.68 -14.07 3.81
CA ALA A 56 -2.80 -14.99 3.92
C ALA A 56 -3.14 -15.61 2.57
N THR A 57 -3.86 -16.72 2.60
CA THR A 57 -4.42 -17.38 1.42
C THR A 57 -5.94 -17.41 1.56
N VAL A 58 -6.65 -17.05 0.50
CA VAL A 58 -8.12 -16.95 0.51
C VAL A 58 -8.71 -17.82 -0.59
N GLU A 59 -9.79 -18.52 -0.27
CA GLU A 59 -10.60 -19.24 -1.26
C GLU A 59 -11.59 -18.26 -1.90
N MET A 60 -11.41 -18.03 -3.20
CA MET A 60 -12.29 -17.21 -4.03
C MET A 60 -13.11 -18.12 -4.96
N PRO A 61 -14.20 -17.62 -5.57
CA PRO A 61 -14.99 -18.41 -6.53
C PRO A 61 -14.17 -18.96 -7.71
N SER A 62 -13.15 -18.23 -8.15
CA SER A 62 -12.21 -18.64 -9.20
C SER A 62 -11.11 -19.61 -8.74
N GLY A 63 -11.00 -19.86 -7.44
CA GLY A 63 -9.97 -20.71 -6.83
C GLY A 63 -9.20 -20.01 -5.71
N THR A 64 -8.13 -20.65 -5.26
CA THR A 64 -7.29 -20.14 -4.16
C THR A 64 -6.39 -19.00 -4.63
N VAL A 65 -6.40 -17.88 -3.90
CA VAL A 65 -5.62 -16.68 -4.22
C VAL A 65 -4.86 -16.20 -2.98
N ASP A 66 -3.59 -15.87 -3.16
CA ASP A 66 -2.76 -15.32 -2.08
C ASP A 66 -2.97 -13.80 -1.92
N ILE A 67 -2.99 -13.36 -0.66
CA ILE A 67 -2.85 -11.97 -0.23
C ILE A 67 -1.36 -11.76 0.07
N THR A 68 -0.71 -10.97 -0.79
CA THR A 68 0.69 -10.59 -0.58
C THR A 68 0.79 -9.48 0.48
N LEU A 69 1.99 -9.28 1.05
CA LEU A 69 2.27 -8.14 1.92
C LEU A 69 1.96 -6.78 1.26
N ASN A 70 2.12 -6.68 -0.07
CA ASN A 70 1.76 -5.48 -0.80
C ASN A 70 0.24 -5.26 -0.81
N ASP A 71 -0.53 -6.33 -1.04
CA ASP A 71 -1.99 -6.28 -0.98
C ASP A 71 -2.47 -5.87 0.41
N TYR A 72 -1.87 -6.42 1.47
CA TYR A 72 -2.16 -6.06 2.84
C TYR A 72 -1.93 -4.57 3.11
N ARG A 73 -0.77 -4.03 2.69
CA ARG A 73 -0.44 -2.61 2.87
C ARG A 73 -1.40 -1.69 2.10
N ILE A 74 -1.74 -2.06 0.87
CA ILE A 74 -2.73 -1.33 0.07
C ILE A 74 -4.08 -1.34 0.79
N ALA A 75 -4.56 -2.50 1.22
CA ALA A 75 -5.81 -2.64 1.94
C ALA A 75 -5.83 -1.83 3.24
N ALA A 76 -4.77 -1.88 4.05
CA ALA A 76 -4.66 -1.10 5.28
C ALA A 76 -4.76 0.41 5.01
N SER A 77 -4.01 0.90 4.02
CA SER A 77 -4.03 2.31 3.64
C SER A 77 -5.39 2.75 3.11
N GLN A 78 -6.03 1.91 2.30
CA GLN A 78 -7.31 2.20 1.67
C GLN A 78 -8.46 2.16 2.66
N LYS A 79 -8.48 1.17 3.56
CA LYS A 79 -9.44 1.06 4.67
C LYS A 79 -9.38 2.31 5.54
N LYS A 80 -8.19 2.65 6.04
CA LYS A 80 -7.98 3.84 6.88
C LYS A 80 -8.42 5.13 6.18
N TRP A 81 -8.02 5.30 4.92
CA TRP A 81 -8.39 6.48 4.15
C TRP A 81 -9.90 6.57 3.92
N SER A 82 -10.56 5.46 3.58
CA SER A 82 -12.01 5.40 3.36
C SER A 82 -12.79 5.77 4.63
N GLU A 83 -12.36 5.23 5.77
CA GLU A 83 -12.95 5.54 7.08
C GLU A 83 -12.80 7.01 7.45
N GLN A 84 -11.60 7.57 7.29
CA GLN A 84 -11.29 8.94 7.70
C GLN A 84 -11.89 9.99 6.76
N THR A 85 -11.84 9.76 5.46
CA THR A 85 -12.20 10.77 4.45
C THR A 85 -13.65 10.63 4.00
N LEU A 86 -14.17 9.40 3.88
CA LEU A 86 -15.53 9.13 3.40
C LEU A 86 -16.50 8.74 4.52
N GLY A 87 -16.03 8.54 5.75
CA GLY A 87 -16.86 8.08 6.87
C GLY A 87 -17.40 6.66 6.68
N ARG A 88 -16.83 5.88 5.74
CA ARG A 88 -17.30 4.54 5.39
C ARG A 88 -16.58 3.49 6.22
N ARG A 89 -17.09 3.22 7.41
CA ARG A 89 -16.57 2.18 8.30
C ARG A 89 -17.24 0.84 8.02
N LEU A 90 -16.45 -0.14 7.59
CA LEU A 90 -16.91 -1.53 7.41
C LEU A 90 -16.63 -2.39 8.65
N TYR A 91 -15.52 -2.12 9.35
CA TYR A 91 -15.09 -2.84 10.54
C TYR A 91 -14.84 -1.85 11.68
N ASN A 92 -15.15 -2.24 12.92
CA ASN A 92 -15.02 -1.36 14.09
C ASN A 92 -13.60 -1.32 14.70
N ASP A 93 -12.65 -2.06 14.12
CA ASP A 93 -11.29 -2.17 14.60
C ASP A 93 -10.25 -2.07 13.48
N ASP A 94 -8.97 -1.94 13.85
CA ASP A 94 -7.80 -1.97 12.96
C ASP A 94 -7.01 -3.29 13.09
N SER A 95 -7.69 -4.38 13.41
CA SER A 95 -7.07 -5.70 13.52
C SER A 95 -6.49 -6.18 12.19
N THR A 96 -5.52 -7.10 12.26
CA THR A 96 -4.95 -7.76 11.08
C THR A 96 -6.05 -8.44 10.26
N GLU A 97 -6.99 -9.09 10.94
CA GLU A 97 -8.15 -9.77 10.38
C GLU A 97 -9.03 -8.81 9.59
N SER A 98 -9.35 -7.64 10.15
CA SER A 98 -10.14 -6.61 9.45
C SER A 98 -9.45 -6.08 8.20
N VAL A 99 -8.11 -5.94 8.24
CA VAL A 99 -7.34 -5.52 7.06
C VAL A 99 -7.32 -6.62 6.00
N LEU A 100 -7.13 -7.88 6.39
CA LEU A 100 -7.16 -9.03 5.49
C LEU A 100 -8.55 -9.20 4.86
N ALA A 101 -9.61 -9.05 5.64
CA ALA A 101 -10.98 -9.08 5.13
C ALA A 101 -11.23 -7.95 4.11
N TYR A 102 -10.73 -6.74 4.37
CA TYR A 102 -10.77 -5.65 3.41
C TYR A 102 -9.98 -5.97 2.13
N ALA A 103 -8.79 -6.59 2.24
CA ALA A 103 -8.00 -7.05 1.10
C ALA A 103 -8.73 -8.10 0.25
N THR A 104 -9.44 -9.03 0.91
CA THR A 104 -10.33 -10.00 0.26
C THR A 104 -11.41 -9.31 -0.55
N LEU A 105 -12.10 -8.31 0.02
CA LEU A 105 -13.13 -7.55 -0.70
C LEU A 105 -12.58 -6.82 -1.93
N ILE A 106 -11.36 -6.27 -1.86
CA ILE A 106 -10.69 -5.66 -3.03
C ILE A 106 -10.47 -6.71 -4.12
N LYS A 107 -9.93 -7.89 -3.77
CA LYS A 107 -9.68 -8.98 -4.73
C LYS A 107 -11.00 -9.48 -5.34
N LEU A 108 -12.04 -9.65 -4.53
CA LEU A 108 -13.36 -10.04 -5.00
C LEU A 108 -13.98 -8.99 -5.94
N ALA A 109 -13.83 -7.69 -5.64
CA ALA A 109 -14.25 -6.62 -6.54
C ALA A 109 -13.55 -6.67 -7.91
N ASN A 110 -12.28 -7.11 -7.94
CA ASN A 110 -11.52 -7.32 -9.17
C ASN A 110 -12.03 -8.55 -9.94
N GLU A 111 -12.27 -9.65 -9.25
CA GLU A 111 -12.78 -10.89 -9.85
C GLU A 111 -14.17 -10.70 -10.46
N MET A 112 -15.08 -10.07 -9.72
CA MET A 112 -16.43 -9.72 -10.19
C MET A 112 -16.42 -8.58 -11.23
N LYS A 113 -15.26 -8.00 -11.53
CA LYS A 113 -15.08 -6.86 -12.46
C LYS A 113 -16.04 -5.71 -12.14
N ILE A 114 -16.24 -5.43 -10.85
CA ILE A 114 -17.11 -4.33 -10.43
C ILE A 114 -16.52 -3.02 -10.94
N GLN A 115 -17.33 -2.28 -11.69
CA GLN A 115 -17.02 -0.94 -12.16
C GLN A 115 -17.97 0.05 -11.52
N ILE A 116 -17.45 1.23 -11.21
CA ILE A 116 -18.24 2.33 -10.65
C ILE A 116 -18.49 3.33 -11.76
N ALA A 117 -19.76 3.55 -12.05
CA ALA A 117 -20.18 4.49 -13.08
C ALA A 117 -19.87 5.93 -12.64
N ASP A 118 -19.65 6.82 -13.61
CA ASP A 118 -19.37 8.23 -13.33
C ASP A 118 -20.51 8.92 -12.59
N ALA A 119 -21.76 8.49 -12.82
CA ALA A 119 -22.91 8.99 -12.08
C ALA A 119 -22.82 8.69 -10.57
N GLN A 120 -22.42 7.47 -10.20
CA GLN A 120 -22.25 7.07 -8.79
C GLN A 120 -21.08 7.81 -8.12
N LEU A 121 -20.00 8.02 -8.88
CA LEU A 121 -18.88 8.83 -8.41
C LEU A 121 -19.32 10.28 -8.19
N GLN A 122 -20.06 10.86 -9.14
CA GLN A 122 -20.55 12.23 -9.05
C GLN A 122 -21.49 12.39 -7.86
N GLU A 123 -22.42 11.48 -7.62
CA GLU A 123 -23.34 11.54 -6.48
C GLU A 123 -22.61 11.70 -5.14
N LEU A 124 -21.56 10.93 -4.92
CA LEU A 124 -20.72 11.06 -3.73
C LEU A 124 -19.95 12.39 -3.70
N LEU A 125 -19.47 12.84 -4.88
CA LEU A 125 -18.66 14.05 -5.00
C LEU A 125 -19.47 15.34 -5.04
N VAL A 126 -20.79 15.30 -5.27
CA VAL A 126 -21.67 16.47 -5.37
C VAL A 126 -21.57 17.34 -4.11
N GLY A 127 -21.45 16.75 -2.93
CA GLY A 127 -21.23 17.49 -1.68
C GLY A 127 -19.95 18.34 -1.66
N PHE A 128 -18.91 17.90 -2.38
CA PHE A 128 -17.62 18.58 -2.48
C PHE A 128 -17.54 19.51 -3.70
N ALA A 129 -18.13 19.10 -4.83
CA ALA A 129 -18.10 19.83 -6.10
C ALA A 129 -19.08 21.01 -6.13
N SER A 130 -20.19 20.93 -5.37
CA SER A 130 -21.20 22.01 -5.26
C SER A 130 -20.66 23.30 -4.66
N GLN A 131 -19.55 23.23 -3.91
CA GLN A 131 -18.84 24.39 -3.34
C GLN A 131 -17.97 25.14 -4.37
N GLY A 132 -17.93 24.67 -5.61
CA GLY A 132 -17.17 25.26 -6.70
C GLY A 132 -15.83 24.57 -6.99
N ARG A 133 -15.27 24.83 -8.17
CA ARG A 133 -14.06 24.15 -8.68
C ARG A 133 -12.82 24.38 -7.81
N ASP A 134 -12.69 25.55 -7.21
CA ASP A 134 -11.52 25.87 -6.37
C ASP A 134 -11.63 25.22 -4.99
N ALA A 135 -12.82 25.14 -4.40
CA ALA A 135 -13.07 24.40 -3.17
C ALA A 135 -12.77 22.91 -3.36
N TYR A 136 -13.28 22.32 -4.44
CA TYR A 136 -12.99 20.93 -4.80
C TYR A 136 -11.48 20.68 -5.01
N ARG A 137 -10.79 21.61 -5.69
CA ARG A 137 -9.34 21.55 -5.88
C ARG A 137 -8.57 21.58 -4.56
N ASN A 138 -8.93 22.50 -3.68
CA ASN A 138 -8.28 22.63 -2.38
C ASN A 138 -8.55 21.41 -1.51
N PHE A 139 -9.74 20.80 -1.63
CA PHE A 139 -10.10 19.59 -0.91
C PHE A 139 -9.22 18.39 -1.30
N TYR A 140 -9.16 17.98 -2.57
CA TYR A 140 -8.35 16.80 -2.91
C TYR A 140 -6.85 17.04 -2.67
N ARG A 141 -6.39 18.28 -2.79
CA ARG A 141 -5.00 18.65 -2.47
C ARG A 141 -4.70 18.57 -0.98
N SER A 142 -5.65 18.96 -0.12
CA SER A 142 -5.48 18.83 1.33
C SER A 142 -5.40 17.37 1.77
N GLN A 143 -6.01 16.46 1.00
CA GLN A 143 -5.90 15.02 1.16
C GLN A 143 -4.61 14.43 0.56
N GLY A 144 -3.72 15.25 -0.02
CA GLY A 144 -2.42 14.84 -0.54
C GLY A 144 -2.42 14.36 -2.00
N PHE A 145 -3.54 14.47 -2.74
CA PHE A 145 -3.59 14.07 -4.14
C PHE A 145 -3.05 15.16 -5.08
N ALA A 146 -2.22 14.77 -6.04
CA ALA A 146 -1.66 15.71 -7.02
C ALA A 146 -2.69 16.15 -8.07
N SER A 147 -3.73 15.34 -8.30
CA SER A 147 -4.77 15.60 -9.29
C SER A 147 -6.14 15.07 -8.86
N ALA A 148 -7.20 15.66 -9.42
CA ALA A 148 -8.56 15.17 -9.25
C ALA A 148 -8.71 13.72 -9.71
N LEU A 149 -8.07 13.34 -10.81
CA LEU A 149 -8.14 11.97 -11.34
C LEU A 149 -7.60 10.92 -10.36
N GLN A 150 -6.49 11.21 -9.67
CA GLN A 150 -5.95 10.30 -8.65
C GLN A 150 -6.90 10.17 -7.46
N PHE A 151 -7.46 11.29 -7.00
CA PHE A 151 -8.43 11.30 -5.92
C PHE A 151 -9.71 10.54 -6.31
N GLU A 152 -10.28 10.84 -7.47
CA GLU A 152 -11.47 10.16 -8.01
C GLU A 152 -11.22 8.66 -8.20
N SER A 153 -10.03 8.26 -8.65
CA SER A 153 -9.64 6.86 -8.72
C SER A 153 -9.66 6.21 -7.34
N GLN A 154 -9.12 6.87 -6.32
CA GLN A 154 -9.14 6.36 -4.95
C GLN A 154 -10.58 6.23 -4.42
N VAL A 155 -11.42 7.24 -4.68
CA VAL A 155 -12.86 7.20 -4.34
C VAL A 155 -13.54 6.03 -5.03
N ARG A 156 -13.34 5.85 -6.34
CA ARG A 156 -13.89 4.71 -7.09
C ARG A 156 -13.46 3.39 -6.48
N GLN A 157 -12.18 3.22 -6.11
CA GLN A 157 -11.72 1.98 -5.49
C GLN A 157 -12.44 1.71 -4.15
N SER A 158 -12.67 2.73 -3.33
CA SER A 158 -13.47 2.59 -2.11
C SER A 158 -14.93 2.22 -2.41
N LEU A 159 -15.53 2.81 -3.45
CA LEU A 159 -16.90 2.52 -3.86
C LEU A 159 -17.05 1.08 -4.36
N ARG A 160 -16.06 0.55 -5.06
CA ARG A 160 -16.03 -0.86 -5.51
C ARG A 160 -16.14 -1.83 -4.35
N VAL A 161 -15.39 -1.59 -3.27
CA VAL A 161 -15.44 -2.42 -2.05
C VAL A 161 -16.83 -2.36 -1.41
N SER A 162 -17.43 -1.18 -1.28
CA SER A 162 -18.80 -1.05 -0.77
C SER A 162 -19.83 -1.78 -1.64
N ALA A 163 -19.69 -1.72 -2.97
CA ALA A 163 -20.58 -2.41 -3.89
C ALA A 163 -20.47 -3.94 -3.77
N VAL A 164 -19.27 -4.49 -3.50
CA VAL A 164 -19.13 -5.91 -3.16
C VAL A 164 -19.94 -6.24 -1.90
N VAL A 165 -19.79 -5.45 -0.84
CA VAL A 165 -20.49 -5.68 0.43
C VAL A 165 -22.01 -5.66 0.21
N GLU A 166 -22.52 -4.72 -0.57
CA GLU A 166 -23.95 -4.63 -0.91
C GLU A 166 -24.43 -5.82 -1.75
N LEU A 167 -23.62 -6.29 -2.71
CA LEU A 167 -23.95 -7.49 -3.49
C LEU A 167 -23.95 -8.76 -2.62
N LEU A 168 -23.02 -8.88 -1.69
CA LEU A 168 -22.96 -10.01 -0.76
C LEU A 168 -24.11 -9.97 0.25
N SER A 169 -24.48 -8.79 0.74
CA SER A 169 -25.58 -8.64 1.70
C SER A 169 -26.94 -8.85 1.05
N THR A 170 -27.11 -8.47 -0.22
CA THR A 170 -28.36 -8.74 -0.97
C THR A 170 -28.51 -10.19 -1.40
N ALA A 171 -27.40 -10.92 -1.58
CA ALA A 171 -27.41 -12.36 -1.84
C ALA A 171 -27.68 -13.20 -0.58
N ALA A 172 -27.33 -12.69 0.59
CA ALA A 172 -27.61 -13.33 1.87
C ALA A 172 -29.00 -12.92 2.40
N VAL A 173 -30.02 -13.75 2.17
CA VAL A 173 -31.28 -13.63 2.92
C VAL A 173 -31.03 -14.20 4.32
N PRO A 174 -31.08 -13.40 5.40
CA PRO A 174 -30.87 -13.91 6.75
C PRO A 174 -31.96 -14.93 7.09
N ALA A 175 -31.59 -16.05 7.71
CA ALA A 175 -32.61 -16.94 8.24
C ALA A 175 -33.29 -16.27 9.44
N GLU A 176 -34.58 -16.55 9.66
CA GLU A 176 -35.35 -16.01 10.79
C GLU A 176 -34.65 -16.29 12.14
N GLN A 177 -33.97 -17.43 12.24
CA GLN A 177 -33.20 -17.80 13.43
C GLN A 177 -32.00 -16.87 13.67
N ASP A 178 -31.28 -16.46 12.63
CA ASP A 178 -30.12 -15.55 12.77
C ASP A 178 -30.56 -14.17 13.28
N ILE A 179 -31.75 -13.72 12.86
CA ILE A 179 -32.36 -12.47 13.33
C ILE A 179 -32.73 -12.58 14.80
N LEU A 180 -33.35 -13.70 15.21
CA LEU A 180 -33.74 -13.93 16.60
C LEU A 180 -32.54 -14.06 17.53
N ASP A 181 -31.44 -14.68 17.07
CA ASP A 181 -30.22 -14.85 17.86
C ASP A 181 -29.50 -13.51 18.07
N VAL A 182 -29.36 -12.68 17.02
CA VAL A 182 -28.80 -11.31 17.15
C VAL A 182 -29.69 -10.41 18.01
N TRP A 183 -31.02 -10.55 17.88
CA TRP A 183 -31.96 -9.82 18.72
C TRP A 183 -31.83 -10.22 20.19
N ALA A 184 -31.73 -11.51 20.48
CA ALA A 184 -31.55 -12.04 21.83
C ALA A 184 -30.21 -11.58 22.44
N GLU A 185 -29.12 -11.56 21.67
CA GLU A 185 -27.81 -11.05 22.10
C GLU A 185 -27.87 -9.54 22.39
N SER A 186 -28.53 -8.77 21.53
CA SER A 186 -28.63 -7.30 21.66
C SER A 186 -29.60 -6.85 22.76
N TYR A 187 -30.56 -7.70 23.17
CA TYR A 187 -31.59 -7.40 24.17
C TYR A 187 -31.39 -8.13 25.50
N GLN A 188 -30.26 -8.83 25.71
CA GLN A 188 -29.89 -9.36 27.03
C GLN A 188 -29.83 -8.27 28.12
N GLU A 189 -29.58 -7.01 27.75
CA GLU A 189 -29.59 -5.88 28.70
C GLU A 189 -30.99 -5.34 29.06
N MET A 190 -32.03 -5.77 28.34
CA MET A 190 -33.42 -5.31 28.58
C MET A 190 -34.21 -6.18 29.57
N SER A 191 -33.61 -7.25 30.11
CA SER A 191 -34.18 -7.92 31.29
C SER A 191 -33.91 -7.10 32.56
N VAL A 192 -34.53 -5.93 32.65
CA VAL A 192 -34.71 -5.21 33.91
C VAL A 192 -35.93 -5.86 34.58
N GLN A 193 -35.70 -6.50 35.73
CA GLN A 193 -36.75 -6.98 36.63
C GLN A 193 -37.64 -5.84 37.12
#